data_AF-A0A7M3BTK7-F1
#
_entry.id   AF-A0A7M3BTK7-F1
#
_cell.length_a   1.000
_cell.length_b   1.000
_cell.length_c   1.000
_cell.angle_alpha   90.00
_cell.angle_beta   90.00
_cell.angle_gamma   90.00
#
_symmetry.space_group_name_H-M   'P 1'
#
loop_
_entity.id
_entity.type
_entity.pdbx_description
1 polymer ?
#
loop_
_entity_poly.entity_id
_entity_poly.type
_entity_poly.pdbx_seq_one_letter_code
_entity_poly.pdbx_strand_id
1 'polypeptide(L)'
;AVPITMANTETGRFLDRQGIGVLLPQATPEALEAALGDLDEHRFGKLRARVLARNPRTWSHDRSDCRALVEKLRGLTVVQDPYAAQALA
;
A
#
# COMPACT_ATOMS: atom_id res chain seq x y z
N ALA A 1 -12.46 5.35 5.17
CA ALA A 1 -11.40 6.09 5.89
C ALA A 1 -10.55 6.87 4.89
N VAL A 2 -9.88 7.94 5.32
CA VAL A 2 -8.82 8.63 4.55
C VAL A 2 -7.49 8.23 5.17
N PRO A 3 -6.54 7.64 4.42
CA PRO A 3 -5.27 7.21 4.99
C PRO A 3 -4.35 8.40 5.27
N ILE A 4 -3.58 8.30 6.35
CA ILE A 4 -2.49 9.21 6.72
C ILE A 4 -1.21 8.38 6.71
N THR A 5 -0.15 8.88 6.07
CA THR A 5 1.08 8.11 5.87
C THR A 5 2.31 9.02 5.86
N MET A 6 3.50 8.44 6.04
CA MET A 6 4.77 9.18 5.98
C MET A 6 5.36 9.13 4.56
N ALA A 7 5.87 10.27 4.08
CA ALA A 7 6.43 10.45 2.75
C ALA A 7 7.58 9.48 2.41
N ASN A 8 8.38 9.12 3.41
CA ASN A 8 9.57 8.28 3.27
C ASN A 8 9.28 6.77 3.34
N THR A 9 8.02 6.35 3.26
CA THR A 9 7.64 4.93 3.28
C THR A 9 7.16 4.44 1.92
N GLU A 10 7.21 3.12 1.68
CA GLU A 10 6.60 2.54 0.48
C GLU A 10 5.10 2.84 0.41
N THR A 11 4.39 2.76 1.53
CA THR A 11 2.98 3.14 1.62
C THR A 11 2.76 4.60 1.24
N GLY A 12 3.64 5.51 1.70
CA GLY A 12 3.65 6.92 1.31
C GLY A 12 3.78 7.11 -0.20
N ARG A 13 4.82 6.52 -0.80
CA ARG A 13 5.03 6.57 -2.26
C ARG A 13 3.90 5.92 -3.04
N PHE A 14 3.27 4.87 -2.52
CA PHE A 14 2.11 4.26 -3.15
C PHE A 14 0.90 5.21 -3.13
N LEU A 15 0.54 5.76 -1.98
CA LEU A 15 -0.62 6.64 -1.84
C LEU A 15 -0.46 7.95 -2.62
N ASP A 16 0.77 8.50 -2.66
CA ASP A 16 1.11 9.67 -3.46
C ASP A 16 0.91 9.42 -4.97
N ARG A 17 1.42 8.29 -5.49
CA ARG A 17 1.17 7.85 -6.88
C ARG A 17 -0.31 7.66 -7.21
N GLN A 18 -1.11 7.27 -6.21
CA GLN A 18 -2.56 7.11 -6.37
C GLN A 18 -3.34 8.43 -6.21
N GLY A 19 -2.69 9.51 -5.78
CA GLY A 19 -3.31 10.81 -5.51
C GLY A 19 -4.33 10.78 -4.37
N ILE A 20 -4.10 9.92 -3.37
CA ILE A 20 -5.02 9.69 -2.25
C ILE A 20 -4.34 9.87 -0.89
N GLY A 21 -5.14 10.15 0.13
CA GLY A 21 -4.66 10.26 1.51
C GLY A 21 -4.02 11.60 1.85
N VAL A 22 -3.37 11.61 3.01
CA VAL A 22 -2.60 12.73 3.55
C VAL A 22 -1.16 12.25 3.77
N LEU A 23 -0.20 12.96 3.18
CA LEU A 23 1.22 12.64 3.27
C LEU A 23 1.87 13.56 4.31
N LEU A 24 2.44 12.98 5.36
CA LEU A 24 3.22 13.68 6.36
C LEU A 24 4.71 13.63 5.97
N PRO A 25 5.43 14.76 5.98
CA PRO A 25 6.87 14.76 5.73
C PRO A 25 7.65 14.05 6.85
N GLN A 26 7.14 14.13 8.08
CA GLN A 26 7.70 13.50 9.27
C GLN A 26 6.60 13.17 10.29
N ALA A 27 6.86 12.19 11.16
CA ALA A 27 5.94 11.79 12.22
C ALA A 27 6.09 12.68 13.46
N THR A 28 5.74 13.96 13.32
CA THR A 28 5.73 14.92 14.44
C THR A 28 4.33 15.52 14.63
N PRO A 29 3.99 15.99 15.85
CA PRO A 29 2.73 16.68 16.10
C PRO A 29 2.52 17.90 15.19
N GLU A 30 3.57 18.68 14.95
CA GLU A 30 3.50 19.91 14.14
C GLU A 30 3.20 19.58 12.67
N ALA A 31 3.77 18.49 12.15
CA ALA A 31 3.46 18.02 10.81
C ALA A 31 2.01 17.51 10.69
N LEU A 32 1.48 16.89 11.75
CA LEU A 32 0.09 16.45 11.80
C LEU A 32 -0.88 17.64 11.89
N GLU A 33 -0.57 18.63 12.73
CA GLU A 33 -1.34 19.88 12.85
C GLU A 33 -1.33 20.66 11.54
N ALA A 34 -0.17 20.83 10.90
CA ALA A 34 -0.10 21.49 9.60
C ALA A 34 -0.90 20.76 8.51
N ALA A 35 -0.94 19.43 8.56
CA ALA A 35 -1.65 18.63 7.56
C ALA A 35 -3.17 18.56 7.79
N LEU A 36 -3.62 18.57 9.05
CA LEU A 36 -5.01 18.32 9.45
C LEU A 36 -5.71 19.50 10.15
N GLY A 37 -4.99 20.56 10.51
CA GLY A 37 -5.52 21.69 11.28
C GLY A 37 -6.66 22.42 10.58
N ASP A 38 -6.55 22.56 9.26
CA ASP A 38 -7.61 23.12 8.41
C ASP A 38 -8.48 22.02 7.76
N LEU A 39 -8.63 20.86 8.41
CA LEU A 39 -9.51 19.80 7.92
C LEU A 39 -10.96 20.11 8.29
N ASP A 40 -11.74 20.47 7.28
CA ASP A 40 -13.19 20.61 7.39
C ASP A 40 -13.93 19.46 6.69
N GLU A 41 -15.26 19.47 6.79
CA GLU A 41 -16.12 18.47 6.17
C GLU A 41 -15.92 18.40 4.64
N HIS A 42 -15.74 19.55 3.99
CA HIS A 42 -15.58 19.63 2.54
C HIS A 42 -14.27 19.00 2.07
N ARG A 43 -13.16 19.36 2.72
CA ARG A 43 -11.83 18.82 2.45
C ARG A 43 -11.76 17.34 2.76
N PHE A 44 -12.36 16.89 3.87
CA PHE A 44 -12.48 15.47 4.18
C PHE A 44 -13.32 14.73 3.12
N GLY A 45 -14.44 15.31 2.70
CA GLY A 45 -15.30 14.77 1.64
C GLY A 45 -14.54 14.55 0.33
N LYS A 46 -13.75 15.53 -0.11
CA LYS A 46 -12.87 15.42 -1.29
C LYS A 46 -11.82 14.31 -1.14
N LEU A 47 -11.16 14.25 0.02
CA LEU A 47 -10.18 13.19 0.32
C LEU A 47 -10.83 11.80 0.25
N ARG A 48 -11.99 11.64 0.88
CA ARG A 48 -12.74 10.38 0.88
C ARG A 48 -13.21 10.00 -0.53
N ALA A 49 -13.72 10.94 -1.31
CA ALA A 49 -14.15 10.70 -2.69
C ALA A 49 -13.00 10.18 -3.55
N ARG A 50 -11.79 10.74 -3.42
CA ARG A 50 -10.59 10.26 -4.14
C ARG A 50 -10.24 8.82 -3.79
N VAL A 51 -10.34 8.45 -2.52
CA VAL A 51 -10.14 7.06 -2.04
C VAL A 51 -11.19 6.12 -2.64
N LEU A 52 -12.47 6.48 -2.58
CA LEU A 52 -13.56 5.66 -3.09
C LEU A 52 -13.56 5.51 -4.62
N ALA A 53 -12.95 6.47 -5.33
CA ALA A 53 -12.75 6.37 -6.77
C ALA A 53 -11.65 5.37 -7.18
N ARG A 54 -10.85 4.86 -6.25
CA ARG A 54 -9.86 3.81 -6.53
C ARG A 54 -10.48 2.43 -6.43
N ASN A 55 -9.98 1.49 -7.23
CA ASN A 55 -10.40 0.09 -7.13
C ASN A 55 -9.98 -0.49 -5.76
N PRO A 56 -10.91 -0.98 -4.93
CA PRO A 56 -10.57 -1.57 -3.63
C PRO A 56 -9.58 -2.75 -3.73
N ARG A 57 -9.56 -3.46 -4.86
CA ARG A 57 -8.61 -4.57 -5.12
C ARG A 57 -7.17 -4.12 -5.30
N THR A 58 -6.89 -2.81 -5.34
CA THR A 58 -5.52 -2.28 -5.43
C THR A 58 -4.73 -2.52 -4.13
N TRP A 59 -5.41 -2.71 -2.99
CA TRP A 59 -4.77 -2.92 -1.70
C TRP A 59 -5.49 -3.94 -0.80
N SER A 60 -6.66 -4.43 -1.22
CA SER A 60 -7.37 -5.51 -0.53
C SER A 60 -7.17 -6.79 -1.32
N HIS A 61 -6.65 -7.80 -0.64
CA HIS A 61 -6.48 -9.15 -1.18
C HIS A 61 -7.43 -10.10 -0.49
N ASP A 62 -7.96 -11.04 -1.26
CA ASP A 62 -8.83 -12.09 -0.75
C ASP A 62 -8.17 -13.47 -0.83
N ARG A 63 -8.95 -14.50 -0.48
CA ARG A 63 -8.47 -15.89 -0.49
C ARG A 63 -8.05 -16.37 -1.88
N SER A 64 -8.68 -15.85 -2.93
CA SER A 64 -8.37 -16.22 -4.32
C SER A 64 -7.01 -15.64 -4.73
N ASP A 65 -6.70 -14.40 -4.35
CA ASP A 65 -5.40 -13.78 -4.59
C ASP A 65 -4.28 -14.57 -3.90
N CYS A 66 -4.51 -14.99 -2.65
CA CYS A 66 -3.57 -15.85 -1.92
C CYS A 66 -3.32 -17.18 -2.65
N ARG A 67 -4.38 -17.83 -3.15
CA ARG A 67 -4.25 -19.08 -3.91
C ARG A 67 -3.48 -18.88 -5.21
N ALA A 68 -3.75 -17.80 -5.94
CA ALA A 68 -3.06 -17.46 -7.18
C ALA A 68 -1.56 -17.22 -6.95
N LEU A 69 -1.20 -16.53 -5.86
CA LEU A 69 0.20 -16.35 -5.46
C LEU A 69 0.87 -17.69 -5.18
N VAL A 70 0.25 -18.55 -4.35
CA VAL A 70 0.82 -19.87 -4.01
C VAL A 70 1.00 -20.74 -5.26
N GLU A 71 0.04 -20.73 -6.18
CA GLU A 71 0.14 -21.48 -7.43
C GLU A 71 1.31 -20.99 -8.29
N LYS A 72 1.47 -19.66 -8.41
CA LYS A 72 2.60 -19.06 -9.11
C LYS A 72 3.94 -19.49 -8.50
N LEU A 73 4.05 -19.47 -7.16
CA LEU A 73 5.26 -19.87 -6.45
C LEU A 73 5.58 -21.36 -6.64
N ARG A 74 4.57 -22.23 -6.64
CA ARG A 74 4.75 -23.66 -6.92
C ARG A 74 5.32 -23.90 -8.32
N GLY A 75 4.86 -23.15 -9.32
CA GLY A 75 5.42 -23.22 -10.68
C GLY A 75 6.89 -22.81 -10.76
N LEU A 76 7.35 -21.90 -9.89
CA LEU A 76 8.75 -21.48 -9.84
C LEU A 76 9.65 -22.54 -9.20
N THR A 77 9.19 -23.26 -8.19
CA THR A 77 9.95 -24.36 -7.56
C THR A 77 10.14 -25.59 -8.46
N VAL A 78 9.37 -25.70 -9.55
CA VAL A 78 9.52 -26.78 -10.55
C VAL A 78 10.66 -26.46 -11.53
N VAL A 79 11.10 -25.20 -11.63
CA VAL A 79 12.37 -24.87 -12.28
C VAL A 79 13.46 -25.32 -11.32
N GLN A 80 14.09 -26.46 -11.61
CA GLN A 80 15.16 -27.04 -10.81
C GLN A 80 16.21 -25.98 -10.52
N ASP A 81 16.41 -25.69 -9.24
CA ASP A 81 17.51 -24.86 -8.77
C ASP A 81 18.77 -25.75 -8.65
N PRO A 82 19.75 -25.62 -9.56
CA PRO A 82 21.00 -26.37 -9.44
C PRO A 82 21.78 -26.02 -8.16
N TYR A 83 21.53 -24.85 -7.56
CA TYR A 83 22.14 -24.44 -6.29
C TYR A 83 21.55 -25.19 -5.09
N ALA A 84 20.23 -25.44 -5.07
CA ALA A 84 19.59 -26.23 -4.04
C ALA A 84 20.03 -27.70 -4.06
N ALA A 85 20.30 -28.25 -5.25
CA ALA A 85 20.84 -29.61 -5.41
C ALA A 85 22.30 -29.74 -4.94
N GLN A 86 23.12 -28.70 -5.10
CA GLN A 86 24.51 -28.67 -4.61
C GLN A 86 24.62 -28.47 -3.10
N ALA A 87 23.67 -27.77 -2.46
CA ALA A 87 23.68 -27.55 -1.02
C ALA A 87 23.29 -28.80 -0.18
N LEU A 88 22.74 -29.82 -0.83
CA LEU A 88 22.31 -31.08 -0.21
C LEU A 88 23.26 -32.27 -0.47
N ALA A 89 24.35 -32.05 -1.23
CA ALA A 89 25.40 -33.04 -1.52
C ALA A 89 26.64 -32.81 -0.66
#